data_AF-A0A1G0CJI2-F1
#
_entry.id   AF-A0A1G0CJI2-F1
#
_cell.length_a   1.000
_cell.length_b   1.000
_cell.length_c   1.000
_cell.angle_alpha   90.00
_cell.angle_beta   90.00
_cell.angle_gamma   90.00
#
_symmetry.space_group_name_H-M   'P 1'
#
loop_
_entity.id
_entity.type
_entity.pdbx_description
1 polymer ?
#
loop_
_entity_poly.entity_id
_entity_poly.type
_entity_poly.pdbx_seq_one_letter_code
_entity_poly.pdbx_strand_id
1 'polypeptide(L)'
;MKLLLKTSPFALLLLIYSCSGIRGMNVEVMRAAEITVDPEIKNIAIVNRSIPTSKPTLESTLTVEMPAQDKDLSEECLRGMVETLNTSARFKTTRVEGTMNAPDERSIAFGAQLPWTMVDSICAAHSVDALIVLEYFDTDFSVLNPSATAAAAVGSVLNGSGGQVEARGTAKAHAGFRIYYPKTKSILYEDRFDYEKIWKQQSTNPIDAVAKLIKKNQALIEVSYETGSEFSMNVVPLYYWEHRDMYKGKKGAMERGERQALSRDWEGAIKTWTEVYETSAKSKIRAKAAFNTALGYEVQGDLAKAKEWVQKAYIEDGKDAALRYSNILEERIREQAALKVQTSE
;
A
#
# COMPACT_ATOMS: atom_id res chain seq x y z
N MET A 1 -46.16 17.37 57.06
CA MET A 1 -47.11 17.51 55.94
C MET A 1 -46.34 18.00 54.71
N LYS A 2 -46.36 17.20 53.63
CA LYS A 2 -45.84 17.42 52.26
C LYS A 2 -44.31 17.52 52.06
N LEU A 3 -43.68 16.35 51.87
CA LEU A 3 -42.50 16.18 51.01
C LEU A 3 -42.89 16.53 49.57
N LEU A 4 -42.16 17.45 48.93
CA LEU A 4 -42.23 17.67 47.48
C LEU A 4 -40.96 17.10 46.86
N LEU A 5 -41.12 15.99 46.13
CA LEU A 5 -40.10 15.38 45.30
C LEU A 5 -39.64 16.37 44.23
N LYS A 6 -38.34 16.68 44.17
CA LYS A 6 -37.71 17.33 43.03
C LYS A 6 -37.44 16.26 41.96
N THR A 7 -38.29 16.19 40.95
CA THR A 7 -38.01 15.46 39.72
C THR A 7 -36.97 16.24 38.91
N SER A 8 -35.72 15.79 38.95
CA SER A 8 -34.69 16.24 38.01
C SER A 8 -34.96 15.60 36.65
N PRO A 9 -35.05 16.36 35.55
CA PRO A 9 -35.24 15.77 34.24
C PRO A 9 -33.91 15.10 33.83
N PHE A 10 -33.93 13.77 33.80
CA PHE A 10 -32.89 12.96 33.17
C PHE A 10 -32.87 13.32 31.68
N ALA A 11 -31.96 14.21 31.29
CA ALA A 11 -31.71 14.55 29.90
C ALA A 11 -31.16 13.31 29.20
N LEU A 12 -32.05 12.56 28.56
CA LEU A 12 -31.73 11.48 27.66
C LEU A 12 -30.98 12.08 26.46
N LEU A 13 -29.64 12.10 26.52
CA LEU A 13 -28.80 12.33 25.35
C LEU A 13 -29.07 11.20 24.35
N LEU A 14 -30.02 11.45 23.44
CA LEU A 14 -30.14 10.70 22.20
C LEU A 14 -28.86 10.94 21.41
N LEU A 15 -27.93 9.98 21.51
CA LEU A 15 -26.84 9.82 20.55
C LEU A 15 -27.49 9.58 19.18
N ILE A 16 -27.78 10.66 18.47
CA ILE A 16 -28.02 10.65 17.03
C ILE A 16 -26.75 10.13 16.38
N TYR A 17 -26.66 8.81 16.23
CA TYR A 17 -25.82 8.19 15.22
C TYR A 17 -26.25 8.81 13.89
N SER A 18 -25.49 9.81 13.43
CA SER A 18 -25.64 10.38 12.11
C SER A 18 -25.45 9.24 11.13
N CYS A 19 -26.57 8.74 10.60
CA CYS A 19 -26.56 7.79 9.51
C CYS A 19 -25.99 8.54 8.31
N SER A 20 -24.67 8.46 8.13
CA SER A 20 -23.98 9.17 7.07
C SER A 20 -24.66 8.81 5.75
N GLY A 21 -25.08 9.82 5.00
CA GLY A 21 -25.71 9.64 3.68
C GLY A 21 -24.75 9.14 2.60
N ILE A 22 -23.57 8.67 3.01
CA ILE A 22 -22.44 8.22 2.20
C ILE A 22 -22.03 6.83 2.69
N ARG A 23 -21.71 5.95 1.76
CA ARG A 23 -21.14 4.63 1.97
C ARG A 23 -19.74 4.64 1.35
N GLY A 24 -18.76 4.16 2.10
CA GLY A 24 -17.45 3.86 1.55
C GLY A 24 -17.50 2.59 0.70
N MET A 25 -16.93 2.65 -0.49
CA MET A 25 -16.78 1.56 -1.44
C MET A 25 -15.29 1.33 -1.68
N ASN A 26 -14.90 0.07 -1.88
CA ASN A 26 -13.58 -0.26 -2.39
C ASN A 26 -13.72 -0.62 -3.87
N VAL A 27 -12.97 0.05 -4.72
CA VAL A 27 -12.94 -0.20 -6.17
C VAL A 27 -11.52 -0.61 -6.57
N GLU A 28 -11.40 -1.60 -7.43
CA GLU A 28 -10.10 -1.97 -8.00
C GLU A 28 -9.69 -0.96 -9.06
N VAL A 29 -8.50 -0.40 -8.90
CA VAL A 29 -7.90 0.58 -9.82
C VAL A 29 -6.51 0.10 -10.18
N MET A 30 -6.28 -0.10 -11.48
CA MET A 30 -4.92 -0.31 -11.94
C MET A 30 -4.15 1.02 -11.90
N ARG A 31 -2.96 1.01 -11.32
CA ARG A 31 -2.01 2.14 -11.32
C ARG A 31 -0.79 1.81 -12.18
N ALA A 32 -0.22 2.83 -12.82
CA ALA A 32 0.99 2.68 -13.62
C ALA A 32 2.19 2.35 -12.72
N ALA A 33 3.13 1.56 -13.25
CA ALA A 33 4.44 1.42 -12.64
C ALA A 33 5.18 2.76 -12.69
N GLU A 34 5.86 3.12 -11.61
CA GLU A 34 6.70 4.33 -11.54
C GLU A 34 7.98 4.15 -12.37
N ILE A 35 8.57 2.95 -12.32
CA ILE A 35 9.76 2.57 -13.07
C ILE A 35 9.31 2.06 -14.43
N THR A 36 9.62 2.83 -15.48
CA THR A 36 9.29 2.45 -16.85
C THR A 36 10.28 1.43 -17.38
N VAL A 37 9.80 0.21 -17.63
CA VAL A 37 10.56 -0.87 -18.26
C VAL A 37 10.08 -1.06 -19.69
N ASP A 38 11.04 -1.23 -20.62
CA ASP A 38 10.77 -1.41 -22.05
C ASP A 38 9.68 -2.48 -22.30
N PRO A 39 8.64 -2.20 -23.11
CA PRO A 39 7.58 -3.15 -23.43
C PRO A 39 8.08 -4.48 -24.04
N GLU A 40 9.25 -4.49 -24.69
CA GLU A 40 9.87 -5.70 -25.24
C GLU A 40 10.36 -6.68 -24.17
N ILE A 41 10.64 -6.21 -22.95
CA ILE A 41 11.09 -7.06 -21.83
C ILE A 41 9.87 -7.78 -21.27
N LYS A 42 9.80 -9.11 -21.44
CA LYS A 42 8.68 -9.93 -20.94
C LYS A 42 9.13 -10.96 -19.92
N ASN A 43 10.39 -11.37 -19.96
CA ASN A 43 10.96 -12.38 -19.06
C ASN A 43 12.09 -11.75 -18.24
N ILE A 44 12.04 -11.90 -16.92
CA ILE A 44 13.00 -11.27 -16.00
C ILE A 44 13.58 -12.31 -15.06
N ALA A 45 14.91 -12.30 -14.92
CA ALA A 45 15.58 -13.03 -13.86
C ALA A 45 15.82 -12.15 -12.64
N ILE A 46 15.78 -12.74 -11.43
CA ILE A 46 16.02 -12.05 -10.15
C ILE A 46 17.17 -12.73 -9.42
N VAL A 47 18.21 -11.95 -9.09
CA VAL A 47 19.45 -12.42 -8.44
C VAL A 47 19.68 -11.71 -7.11
N ASN A 48 20.07 -12.50 -6.10
CA ASN A 48 20.63 -11.98 -4.85
C ASN A 48 22.14 -11.75 -5.01
N ARG A 49 22.58 -10.50 -4.93
CA ARG A 49 24.00 -10.09 -4.86
C ARG A 49 24.22 -9.20 -3.63
N SER A 50 23.59 -9.52 -2.50
CA SER A 50 23.66 -8.70 -1.28
C SER A 50 24.35 -9.39 -0.11
N ILE A 51 25.10 -10.47 -0.33
CA ILE A 51 25.75 -11.19 0.76
C ILE A 51 27.05 -10.46 1.16
N PRO A 52 27.18 -9.97 2.40
CA PRO A 52 28.40 -9.29 2.84
C PRO A 52 29.58 -10.27 2.86
N THR A 53 30.77 -9.77 2.51
CA THR A 53 32.02 -10.56 2.53
C THR A 53 32.80 -10.40 3.84
N SER A 54 32.55 -9.32 4.58
CA SER A 54 33.16 -9.08 5.89
C SER A 54 32.45 -9.89 6.99
N LYS A 55 33.22 -10.47 7.92
CA LYS A 55 32.65 -11.18 9.06
C LYS A 55 32.04 -10.18 10.05
N PRO A 56 30.85 -10.44 10.62
CA PRO A 56 30.35 -9.65 11.74
C PRO A 56 31.37 -9.75 12.89
N THR A 57 31.79 -8.61 13.43
CA THR A 57 32.72 -8.54 14.55
C THR A 57 32.15 -9.26 15.77
N LEU A 58 32.99 -10.08 16.42
CA LEU A 58 32.71 -11.03 17.51
C LEU A 58 31.99 -10.46 18.76
N GLU A 59 31.75 -9.15 18.83
CA GLU A 59 31.09 -8.44 19.93
C GLU A 59 29.56 -8.68 19.99
N SER A 60 28.97 -9.34 18.99
CA SER A 60 27.52 -9.63 18.94
C SER A 60 27.12 -11.00 19.50
N THR A 61 28.06 -11.80 20.00
CA THR A 61 27.82 -13.20 20.39
C THR A 61 27.31 -13.33 21.82
N LEU A 62 26.08 -12.88 22.11
CA LEU A 62 25.32 -13.27 23.31
C LEU A 62 23.85 -12.79 23.25
N THR A 63 23.06 -13.33 22.32
CA THR A 63 21.60 -13.20 22.39
C THR A 63 20.95 -14.53 22.02
N VAL A 64 20.16 -15.08 22.94
CA VAL A 64 19.55 -16.43 22.93
C VAL A 64 18.42 -16.60 21.89
N GLU A 65 18.25 -15.66 20.97
CA GLU A 65 17.52 -15.84 19.71
C GLU A 65 18.50 -15.42 18.61
N MET A 66 19.01 -16.37 17.79
CA MET A 66 19.84 -16.00 16.64
C MET A 66 19.01 -15.08 15.73
N PRO A 67 19.44 -13.84 15.44
CA PRO A 67 18.80 -13.03 14.40
C PRO A 67 18.79 -13.83 13.09
N ALA A 68 17.78 -13.62 12.25
CA ALA A 68 17.84 -14.09 10.87
C ALA A 68 19.15 -13.58 10.25
N GLN A 69 19.91 -14.45 9.58
CA GLN A 69 21.16 -14.03 8.96
C GLN A 69 20.85 -13.07 7.80
N ASP A 70 21.74 -12.12 7.48
CA ASP A 70 21.52 -11.14 6.40
C ASP A 70 21.12 -11.80 5.07
N LYS A 71 21.61 -13.03 4.85
CA LYS A 71 21.18 -13.90 3.76
C LYS A 71 19.69 -14.24 3.80
N ASP A 72 19.17 -14.67 4.95
CA ASP A 72 17.77 -15.08 5.09
C ASP A 72 16.85 -13.87 4.86
N LEU A 73 17.20 -12.71 5.42
CA LEU A 73 16.42 -11.49 5.25
C LEU A 73 16.43 -10.96 3.81
N SER A 74 17.58 -11.00 3.13
CA SER A 74 17.63 -10.64 1.70
C SER A 74 16.86 -11.62 0.80
N GLU A 75 16.83 -12.91 1.14
CA GLU A 75 15.97 -13.87 0.44
C GLU A 75 14.48 -13.63 0.71
N GLU A 76 14.09 -13.23 1.92
CA GLU A 76 12.71 -12.84 2.22
C GLU A 76 12.28 -11.62 1.40
N CYS A 77 13.18 -10.65 1.20
CA CYS A 77 12.97 -9.54 0.27
C CYS A 77 12.73 -10.03 -1.17
N LEU A 78 13.59 -10.91 -1.69
CA LEU A 78 13.39 -11.47 -3.03
C LEU A 78 12.13 -12.33 -3.13
N ARG A 79 11.72 -13.01 -2.05
CA ARG A 79 10.46 -13.76 -1.99
C ARG A 79 9.26 -12.82 -2.17
N GLY A 80 9.20 -11.71 -1.42
CA GLY A 80 8.16 -10.70 -1.59
C GLY A 80 8.13 -10.08 -2.97
N MET A 81 9.31 -9.85 -3.56
CA MET A 81 9.42 -9.39 -4.94
C MET A 81 8.83 -10.37 -5.94
N VAL A 82 9.25 -11.64 -5.90
CA VAL A 82 8.79 -12.67 -6.83
C VAL A 82 7.29 -12.89 -6.71
N GLU A 83 6.77 -12.97 -5.48
CA GLU A 83 5.34 -13.15 -5.24
C GLU A 83 4.52 -11.98 -5.82
N THR A 84 4.93 -10.73 -5.57
CA THR A 84 4.24 -9.54 -6.06
C THR A 84 4.34 -9.38 -7.58
N LEU A 85 5.51 -9.57 -8.18
CA LEU A 85 5.67 -9.50 -9.64
C LEU A 85 4.80 -10.54 -10.36
N ASN A 86 4.63 -11.74 -9.79
CA ASN A 86 3.80 -12.80 -10.36
C ASN A 86 2.30 -12.54 -10.25
N THR A 87 1.85 -11.51 -9.50
CA THR A 87 0.46 -11.06 -9.51
C THR A 87 0.11 -10.24 -10.76
N SER A 88 1.13 -9.77 -11.49
CA SER A 88 0.97 -9.04 -12.74
C SER A 88 1.29 -9.95 -13.93
N ALA A 89 0.52 -9.85 -15.00
CA ALA A 89 0.84 -10.50 -16.27
C ALA A 89 1.98 -9.80 -17.03
N ARG A 90 2.49 -8.67 -16.52
CA ARG A 90 3.51 -7.84 -17.18
C ARG A 90 4.82 -8.58 -17.43
N PHE A 91 5.25 -9.43 -16.51
CA PHE A 91 6.50 -10.18 -16.60
C PHE A 91 6.32 -11.63 -16.19
N LYS A 92 7.06 -12.52 -16.85
CA LYS A 92 7.35 -13.86 -16.35
C LYS A 92 8.66 -13.80 -15.56
N THR A 93 8.60 -14.05 -14.26
CA THR A 93 9.78 -13.96 -13.40
C THR A 93 10.45 -15.31 -13.20
N THR A 94 11.78 -15.31 -13.05
CA THR A 94 12.59 -16.48 -12.71
C THR A 94 13.57 -16.12 -11.61
N ARG A 95 13.48 -16.77 -10.45
CA ARG A 95 14.48 -16.63 -9.38
C ARG A 95 15.71 -17.46 -9.75
N VAL A 96 16.88 -16.83 -9.82
CA VAL A 96 18.15 -17.53 -10.06
C VAL A 96 18.60 -18.24 -8.79
N GLU A 97 18.88 -19.54 -8.85
CA GLU A 97 19.32 -20.26 -7.65
C GLU A 97 20.69 -19.75 -7.15
N GLY A 98 20.81 -19.64 -5.83
CA GLY A 98 22.04 -19.18 -5.18
C GLY A 98 22.10 -17.68 -4.92
N THR A 99 23.23 -17.28 -4.33
CA THR A 99 23.51 -15.92 -3.87
C THR A 99 24.93 -15.53 -4.27
N MET A 100 25.13 -14.24 -4.53
CA MET A 100 26.43 -13.66 -4.85
C MET A 100 26.87 -12.69 -3.76
N ASN A 101 28.18 -12.51 -3.65
CA ASN A 101 28.74 -11.50 -2.75
C ASN A 101 28.40 -10.10 -3.25
N ALA A 102 28.04 -9.24 -2.29
CA ALA A 102 27.87 -7.81 -2.52
C ALA A 102 29.18 -7.18 -3.03
N PRO A 103 29.08 -6.19 -3.93
CA PRO A 103 30.25 -5.43 -4.34
C PRO A 103 30.83 -4.57 -3.20
N ASP A 104 29.98 -4.18 -2.24
CA ASP A 104 30.38 -3.57 -0.98
C ASP A 104 30.55 -4.64 0.11
N GLU A 105 31.65 -4.62 0.85
CA GLU A 105 31.99 -5.68 1.82
C GLU A 105 31.01 -5.78 3.00
N ARG A 106 30.28 -4.69 3.27
CA ARG A 106 29.29 -4.59 4.35
C ARG A 106 27.85 -4.73 3.85
N SER A 107 27.64 -4.76 2.53
CA SER A 107 26.30 -4.79 1.93
C SER A 107 25.41 -3.61 2.34
N ILE A 108 25.95 -2.38 2.34
CA ILE A 108 25.19 -1.16 2.69
C ILE A 108 25.13 -0.12 1.56
N ALA A 109 25.82 -0.35 0.44
CA ALA A 109 25.90 0.60 -0.66
C ALA A 109 26.13 -0.10 -2.01
N PHE A 110 25.82 0.61 -3.09
CA PHE A 110 26.19 0.17 -4.43
C PHE A 110 27.71 0.15 -4.60
N GLY A 111 28.18 -0.81 -5.39
CA GLY A 111 29.55 -0.84 -5.90
C GLY A 111 29.59 -1.14 -7.38
N ALA A 112 30.69 -1.75 -7.82
CA ALA A 112 30.92 -2.06 -9.23
C ALA A 112 29.77 -2.88 -9.83
N GLN A 113 29.32 -2.44 -11.01
CA GLN A 113 28.33 -3.13 -11.82
C GLN A 113 28.78 -4.55 -12.16
N LEU A 114 27.83 -5.46 -12.36
CA LEU A 114 28.13 -6.76 -12.95
C LEU A 114 28.74 -6.53 -14.34
N PRO A 115 29.85 -7.20 -14.67
CA PRO A 115 30.36 -7.17 -16.04
C PRO A 115 29.28 -7.62 -17.01
N TRP A 116 29.15 -6.95 -18.16
CA TRP A 116 28.16 -7.30 -19.17
C TRP A 116 28.23 -8.76 -19.60
N THR A 117 29.43 -9.35 -19.66
CA THR A 117 29.61 -10.78 -19.93
C THR A 117 28.91 -11.69 -18.93
N MET A 118 28.85 -11.29 -17.66
CA MET A 118 28.14 -12.03 -16.62
C MET A 118 26.62 -11.84 -16.73
N VAL A 119 26.17 -10.60 -16.99
CA VAL A 119 24.76 -10.30 -17.24
C VAL A 119 24.26 -11.11 -18.45
N ASP A 120 24.98 -11.08 -19.57
CA ASP A 120 24.68 -11.83 -20.78
C ASP A 120 24.61 -13.35 -20.49
N SER A 121 25.55 -13.88 -19.70
CA SER A 121 25.58 -15.29 -19.33
C SER A 121 24.38 -15.70 -18.47
N ILE A 122 23.99 -14.89 -17.48
CA ILE A 122 22.83 -15.17 -16.63
C ILE A 122 21.55 -15.09 -17.47
N CYS A 123 21.38 -14.04 -18.27
CA CYS A 123 20.20 -13.87 -19.09
C CYS A 123 20.03 -15.00 -20.11
N ALA A 124 21.13 -15.42 -20.76
CA ALA A 124 21.12 -16.54 -21.68
C ALA A 124 20.79 -17.88 -20.98
N ALA A 125 21.39 -18.16 -19.82
CA ALA A 125 21.17 -19.39 -19.08
C ALA A 125 19.71 -19.57 -18.61
N HIS A 126 19.04 -18.47 -18.28
CA HIS A 126 17.64 -18.48 -17.83
C HIS A 126 16.63 -18.12 -18.93
N SER A 127 17.09 -17.83 -20.16
CA SER A 127 16.23 -17.40 -21.29
C SER A 127 15.35 -16.19 -20.93
N VAL A 128 15.96 -15.16 -20.36
CA VAL A 128 15.28 -13.92 -19.94
C VAL A 128 15.79 -12.70 -20.71
N ASP A 129 14.97 -11.65 -20.76
CA ASP A 129 15.24 -10.42 -21.48
C ASP A 129 16.02 -9.40 -20.62
N ALA A 130 15.80 -9.41 -19.30
CA ALA A 130 16.42 -8.49 -18.36
C ALA A 130 16.72 -9.16 -17.00
N LEU A 131 17.58 -8.52 -16.21
CA LEU A 131 18.03 -8.99 -14.91
C LEU A 131 17.79 -7.94 -13.83
N ILE A 132 17.02 -8.28 -12.80
CA ILE A 132 16.90 -7.50 -11.56
C ILE A 132 17.89 -8.07 -10.54
N VAL A 133 18.70 -7.21 -9.94
CA VAL A 133 19.71 -7.59 -8.95
C VAL A 133 19.47 -6.81 -7.66
N LEU A 134 19.40 -7.53 -6.55
CA LEU A 134 19.53 -6.96 -5.21
C LEU A 134 21.03 -6.83 -4.90
N GLU A 135 21.57 -5.63 -5.04
CA GLU A 135 23.02 -5.32 -4.96
C GLU A 135 23.51 -5.15 -3.51
N TYR A 136 22.62 -4.78 -2.60
CA TYR A 136 22.89 -4.75 -1.16
C TYR A 136 21.58 -4.79 -0.37
N PHE A 137 21.64 -5.21 0.89
CA PHE A 137 20.47 -5.32 1.76
C PHE A 137 20.87 -5.23 3.23
N ASP A 138 20.36 -4.22 3.91
CA ASP A 138 20.60 -3.96 5.33
C ASP A 138 19.27 -3.76 6.05
N THR A 139 19.18 -4.19 7.31
CA THR A 139 17.97 -4.05 8.11
C THR A 139 18.28 -3.66 9.54
N ASP A 140 17.43 -2.80 10.09
CA ASP A 140 17.49 -2.41 11.48
C ASP A 140 16.14 -2.58 12.18
N PHE A 141 16.19 -2.91 13.46
CA PHE A 141 15.02 -2.92 14.32
C PHE A 141 15.32 -2.19 15.61
N SER A 142 14.48 -1.22 15.94
CA SER A 142 14.57 -0.43 17.16
C SER A 142 13.23 -0.44 17.89
N VAL A 143 13.30 -0.45 19.22
CA VAL A 143 12.13 -0.23 20.08
C VAL A 143 12.34 1.11 20.77
N LEU A 144 11.42 2.05 20.55
CA LEU A 144 11.49 3.33 21.24
C LEU A 144 11.22 3.10 22.74
N ASN A 145 12.13 3.63 23.57
CA ASN A 145 12.41 3.18 24.93
C ASN A 145 11.19 3.05 25.88
N PRO A 146 11.05 1.91 26.60
CA PRO A 146 10.07 1.71 27.66
C PRO A 146 10.27 2.58 28.91
N SER A 147 11.48 3.12 29.14
CA SER A 147 11.86 3.81 30.39
C SER A 147 11.28 5.23 30.53
N ALA A 148 11.23 6.01 29.44
CA ALA A 148 10.58 7.32 29.44
C ALA A 148 9.05 7.19 29.55
N THR A 149 8.48 6.18 28.88
CA THR A 149 7.07 5.80 29.02
C THR A 149 6.75 5.21 30.40
N ALA A 150 7.66 4.49 31.04
CA ALA A 150 7.49 3.97 32.40
C ALA A 150 7.51 5.11 33.43
N ALA A 151 8.39 6.10 33.28
CA ALA A 151 8.37 7.31 34.12
C ALA A 151 7.06 8.10 33.96
N ALA A 152 6.57 8.24 32.72
CA ALA A 152 5.28 8.87 32.45
C ALA A 152 4.09 8.06 32.99
N ALA A 153 4.15 6.72 32.91
CA ALA A 153 3.13 5.81 33.45
C ALA A 153 3.03 5.89 34.97
N VAL A 154 4.16 5.86 35.66
CA VAL A 154 4.23 5.98 37.12
C VAL A 154 3.65 7.33 37.57
N GLY A 155 3.98 8.43 36.87
CA GLY A 155 3.38 9.73 37.13
C GLY A 155 1.87 9.78 36.87
N SER A 156 1.37 9.05 35.87
CA SER A 156 -0.06 9.02 35.51
C SER A 156 -0.91 8.23 36.51
N VAL A 157 -0.39 7.10 37.01
CA VAL A 157 -1.02 6.24 38.03
C VAL A 157 -1.06 6.95 39.39
N LEU A 158 0.01 7.66 39.77
CA LEU A 158 0.03 8.48 40.99
C LEU A 158 -0.99 9.64 40.96
N ASN A 159 -1.37 10.08 39.75
CA ASN A 159 -2.38 11.13 39.54
C ASN A 159 -3.80 10.58 39.28
N GLY A 160 -4.05 9.28 39.50
CA GLY A 160 -5.38 8.68 39.39
C GLY A 160 -5.94 8.56 37.97
N SER A 161 -5.13 8.86 36.95
CA SER A 161 -5.47 8.58 35.55
C SER A 161 -4.95 7.18 35.21
N GLY A 162 -5.81 6.29 34.70
CA GLY A 162 -5.42 4.98 34.20
C GLY A 162 -4.55 5.07 32.95
N GLY A 163 -3.34 5.60 33.09
CA GLY A 163 -2.42 5.92 32.00
C GLY A 163 -2.05 4.66 31.23
N GLN A 164 -2.47 4.60 29.98
CA GLN A 164 -1.99 3.59 29.04
C GLN A 164 -0.61 4.00 28.52
N VAL A 165 0.26 3.02 28.40
CA VAL A 165 1.62 3.10 27.88
C VAL A 165 1.64 2.49 26.50
N GLU A 166 2.13 3.24 25.52
CA GLU A 166 2.37 2.74 24.16
C GLU A 166 3.82 2.30 24.01
N ALA A 167 4.04 1.04 23.63
CA ALA A 167 5.30 0.56 23.10
C ALA A 167 5.29 0.66 21.57
N ARG A 168 6.39 1.14 20.99
CA ARG A 168 6.55 1.28 19.55
C ARG A 168 7.80 0.55 19.07
N GLY A 169 7.61 -0.41 18.18
CA GLY A 169 8.68 -1.08 17.45
C GLY A 169 8.74 -0.53 16.04
N THR A 170 9.94 -0.27 15.55
CA THR A 170 10.19 0.22 14.20
C THR A 170 11.23 -0.70 13.56
N ALA A 171 10.88 -1.31 12.43
CA ALA A 171 11.82 -2.02 11.57
C ALA A 171 12.02 -1.22 10.29
N LYS A 172 13.24 -1.23 9.78
CA LYS A 172 13.60 -0.62 8.50
C LYS A 172 14.43 -1.60 7.69
N ALA A 173 14.30 -1.47 6.39
CA ALA A 173 15.12 -2.16 5.42
C ALA A 173 15.61 -1.17 4.37
N HIS A 174 16.87 -1.36 3.98
CA HIS A 174 17.58 -0.58 2.99
C HIS A 174 18.05 -1.52 1.89
N ALA A 175 17.43 -1.44 0.72
CA ALA A 175 17.73 -2.28 -0.43
C ALA A 175 18.33 -1.47 -1.58
N GLY A 176 19.32 -2.03 -2.27
CA GLY A 176 19.82 -1.47 -3.53
C GLY A 176 19.36 -2.33 -4.69
N PHE A 177 18.53 -1.81 -5.58
CA PHE A 177 18.11 -2.54 -6.77
C PHE A 177 18.75 -1.99 -8.02
N ARG A 178 19.14 -2.90 -8.92
CA ARG A 178 19.62 -2.55 -10.25
C ARG A 178 18.96 -3.43 -11.31
N ILE A 179 18.50 -2.82 -12.39
CA ILE A 179 17.85 -3.51 -13.52
C ILE A 179 18.75 -3.40 -14.76
N TYR A 180 19.28 -4.53 -15.23
CA TYR A 180 20.14 -4.60 -16.40
C TYR A 180 19.36 -5.06 -17.63
N TYR A 181 19.60 -4.41 -18.77
CA TYR A 181 19.08 -4.83 -20.07
C TYR A 181 20.24 -5.19 -21.03
N PRO A 182 20.55 -6.48 -21.22
CA PRO A 182 21.70 -6.94 -22.02
C PRO A 182 21.62 -6.54 -23.49
N LYS A 183 20.41 -6.48 -24.11
CA LYS A 183 20.24 -6.18 -25.54
C LYS A 183 20.89 -4.85 -25.93
N THR A 184 20.74 -3.83 -25.09
CA THR A 184 21.28 -2.47 -25.29
C THR A 184 22.48 -2.17 -24.39
N LYS A 185 22.87 -3.10 -23.52
CA LYS A 185 23.91 -2.91 -22.49
C LYS A 185 23.67 -1.65 -21.65
N SER A 186 22.43 -1.48 -21.20
CA SER A 186 22.02 -0.33 -20.39
C SER A 186 21.49 -0.78 -19.04
N ILE A 187 21.67 0.08 -18.04
CA ILE A 187 21.02 -0.03 -16.74
C ILE A 187 19.73 0.78 -16.81
N LEU A 188 18.60 0.11 -16.67
CA LEU A 188 17.27 0.74 -16.72
C LEU A 188 16.91 1.41 -15.40
N TYR A 189 17.48 0.91 -14.29
CA TYR A 189 17.25 1.43 -12.95
C TYR A 189 18.46 1.12 -12.07
N GLU A 190 18.86 2.09 -11.25
CA GLU A 190 19.84 1.96 -10.16
C GLU A 190 19.48 2.98 -9.09
N ASP A 191 18.86 2.55 -8.01
CA ASP A 191 18.60 3.42 -6.85
C ASP A 191 18.33 2.61 -5.58
N ARG A 192 18.47 3.30 -4.45
CA ARG A 192 18.13 2.81 -3.12
C ARG A 192 16.62 2.81 -2.92
N PHE A 193 16.11 1.75 -2.32
CA PHE A 193 14.73 1.64 -1.88
C PHE A 193 14.69 1.38 -0.37
N ASP A 194 13.98 2.26 0.34
CA ASP A 194 13.83 2.21 1.78
C ASP A 194 12.39 1.90 2.16
N TYR A 195 12.21 0.95 3.08
CA TYR A 195 10.92 0.64 3.65
C TYR A 195 10.97 0.65 5.17
N GLU A 196 9.97 1.25 5.81
CA GLU A 196 9.82 1.29 7.27
C GLU A 196 8.46 0.74 7.66
N LYS A 197 8.46 -0.12 8.69
CA LYS A 197 7.24 -0.59 9.33
C LYS A 197 7.24 -0.30 10.82
N ILE A 198 6.08 0.12 11.31
CA ILE A 198 5.88 0.52 12.70
C ILE A 198 4.77 -0.34 13.31
N TRP A 199 5.09 -0.98 14.43
CA TRP A 199 4.13 -1.69 15.28
C TRP A 199 3.93 -0.91 16.57
N LYS A 200 2.68 -0.84 17.02
CA LYS A 200 2.30 -0.15 18.25
C LYS A 200 1.49 -1.08 19.13
N GLN A 201 1.77 -1.06 20.42
CA GLN A 201 1.02 -1.81 21.41
C GLN A 201 0.76 -0.96 22.63
N GLN A 202 -0.48 -0.98 23.15
CA GLN A 202 -0.86 -0.25 24.34
C GLN A 202 -1.13 -1.21 25.50
N SER A 203 -0.67 -0.86 26.70
CA SER A 203 -1.00 -1.55 27.96
C SER A 203 -0.90 -0.59 29.14
N THR A 204 -1.55 -0.91 30.26
CA THR A 204 -1.37 -0.16 31.52
C THR A 204 -0.03 -0.47 32.20
N ASN A 205 0.70 -1.50 31.74
CA ASN A 205 2.02 -1.87 32.22
C ASN A 205 3.05 -1.80 31.05
N PRO A 206 4.13 -1.01 31.18
CA PRO A 206 5.19 -0.91 30.16
C PRO A 206 5.83 -2.24 29.77
N ILE A 207 6.07 -3.14 30.74
CA ILE A 207 6.69 -4.45 30.49
C ILE A 207 5.76 -5.31 29.64
N ASP A 208 4.46 -5.26 29.93
CA ASP A 208 3.44 -5.98 29.19
C ASP A 208 3.23 -5.41 27.78
N ALA A 209 3.28 -4.08 27.61
CA ALA A 209 3.23 -3.44 26.30
C ALA A 209 4.38 -3.89 25.39
N VAL A 210 5.60 -3.99 25.94
CA VAL A 210 6.79 -4.46 25.21
C VAL A 210 6.74 -5.96 24.97
N ALA A 211 6.33 -6.77 25.95
CA ALA A 211 6.22 -8.22 25.81
C ALA A 211 5.19 -8.64 24.75
N LYS A 212 4.16 -7.82 24.53
CA LYS A 212 3.13 -7.99 23.48
C LYS A 212 3.51 -7.38 22.14
N LEU A 213 4.53 -6.53 22.10
CA LEU A 213 5.04 -5.96 20.85
C LEU A 213 5.63 -7.09 19.98
N ILE A 214 5.63 -6.88 18.67
CA ILE A 214 6.25 -7.81 17.74
C ILE A 214 7.71 -8.10 18.13
N LYS A 215 8.12 -9.36 17.99
CA LYS A 215 9.50 -9.76 18.22
C LYS A 215 10.41 -9.27 17.10
N LYS A 216 11.66 -8.94 17.43
CA LYS A 216 12.68 -8.47 16.48
C LYS A 216 12.76 -9.34 15.21
N ASN A 217 12.94 -10.65 15.35
CA ASN A 217 13.10 -11.54 14.19
C ASN A 217 11.88 -11.54 13.26
N GLN A 218 10.67 -11.54 13.82
CA GLN A 218 9.45 -11.49 13.04
C GLN A 218 9.30 -10.13 12.32
N ALA A 219 9.61 -9.03 13.02
CA ALA A 219 9.59 -7.69 12.44
C ALA A 219 10.59 -7.54 11.29
N LEU A 220 11.79 -8.12 11.42
CA LEU A 220 12.82 -8.12 10.38
C LEU A 220 12.41 -8.96 9.16
N ILE A 221 11.81 -10.13 9.35
CA ILE A 221 11.28 -10.94 8.24
C ILE A 221 10.16 -10.18 7.52
N GLU A 222 9.22 -9.60 8.27
CA GLU A 222 8.06 -8.89 7.71
C GLU A 222 8.48 -7.65 6.93
N VAL A 223 9.37 -6.80 7.48
CA VAL A 223 9.87 -5.63 6.77
C VAL A 223 10.67 -6.03 5.52
N SER A 224 11.43 -7.13 5.59
CA SER A 224 12.22 -7.60 4.44
C SER A 224 11.33 -8.03 3.30
N TYR A 225 10.35 -8.89 3.57
CA TYR A 225 9.35 -9.32 2.59
C TYR A 225 8.62 -8.12 1.96
N GLU A 226 8.14 -7.19 2.80
CA GLU A 226 7.38 -6.04 2.32
C GLU A 226 8.26 -5.08 1.50
N THR A 227 9.56 -4.97 1.79
CA THR A 227 10.48 -4.16 0.98
C THR A 227 10.52 -4.63 -0.47
N GLY A 228 10.65 -5.94 -0.71
CA GLY A 228 10.68 -6.48 -2.07
C GLY A 228 9.31 -6.42 -2.75
N SER A 229 8.23 -6.61 -1.98
CA SER A 229 6.86 -6.45 -2.47
C SER A 229 6.61 -5.01 -2.94
N GLU A 230 6.88 -4.02 -2.09
CA GLU A 230 6.65 -2.59 -2.35
C GLU A 230 7.56 -2.07 -3.48
N PHE A 231 8.82 -2.52 -3.55
CA PHE A 231 9.65 -2.20 -4.73
C PHE A 231 9.03 -2.75 -6.02
N SER A 232 8.48 -3.96 -5.99
CA SER A 232 7.86 -4.58 -7.18
C SER A 232 6.64 -3.81 -7.65
N MET A 233 5.88 -3.23 -6.72
CA MET A 233 4.77 -2.34 -7.03
C MET A 233 5.18 -1.12 -7.86
N ASN A 234 6.44 -0.69 -7.76
CA ASN A 234 6.97 0.40 -8.57
C ASN A 234 7.44 -0.06 -9.96
N VAL A 235 7.61 -1.36 -10.19
CA VAL A 235 8.12 -1.94 -11.44
C VAL A 235 7.02 -2.52 -12.33
N VAL A 236 5.89 -2.95 -11.75
CA VAL A 236 4.74 -3.49 -12.49
C VAL A 236 3.45 -2.69 -12.27
N PRO A 237 2.61 -2.54 -13.30
CA PRO A 237 1.24 -2.08 -13.10
C PRO A 237 0.47 -3.11 -12.27
N LEU A 238 -0.20 -2.64 -11.22
CA LEU A 238 -0.99 -3.47 -10.30
C LEU A 238 -2.35 -2.86 -10.00
N TYR A 239 -3.29 -3.73 -9.63
CA TYR A 239 -4.60 -3.34 -9.13
C TYR A 239 -4.54 -3.04 -7.64
N TYR A 240 -5.02 -1.85 -7.26
CA TYR A 240 -5.15 -1.40 -5.89
C TYR A 240 -6.61 -1.28 -5.50
N TRP A 241 -6.93 -1.68 -4.28
CA TRP A 241 -8.22 -1.38 -3.68
C TRP A 241 -8.25 0.07 -3.21
N GLU A 242 -8.96 0.88 -3.96
CA GLU A 242 -9.09 2.31 -3.73
C GLU A 242 -10.41 2.64 -3.04
N HIS A 243 -10.34 3.52 -2.04
CA HIS A 243 -11.54 3.98 -1.38
C HIS A 243 -12.28 5.01 -2.23
N ARG A 244 -13.59 4.84 -2.39
CA ARG A 244 -14.49 5.80 -3.03
C ARG A 244 -15.75 6.00 -2.20
N ASP A 245 -16.22 7.23 -2.18
CA ASP A 245 -17.53 7.53 -1.62
C ASP A 245 -18.63 7.12 -2.60
N MET A 246 -19.78 6.70 -2.07
CA MET A 246 -21.03 6.54 -2.81
C MET A 246 -22.19 7.07 -1.98
N TYR A 247 -23.07 7.87 -2.57
CA TYR A 247 -24.24 8.36 -1.85
C TYR A 247 -25.29 7.26 -1.67
N LYS A 248 -25.76 7.12 -0.42
CA LYS A 248 -26.84 6.17 -0.08
C LYS A 248 -28.20 6.68 -0.53
N GLY A 249 -29.03 5.77 -1.01
CA GLY A 249 -30.44 6.05 -1.27
C GLY A 249 -31.28 5.83 -0.01
N LYS A 250 -32.14 6.78 0.35
CA LYS A 250 -33.07 6.57 1.49
C LYS A 250 -34.24 5.63 1.13
N LYS A 251 -34.79 5.79 -0.08
CA LYS A 251 -35.89 5.01 -0.70
C LYS A 251 -35.85 5.19 -2.22
N GLY A 252 -36.53 4.31 -2.95
CA GLY A 252 -36.83 4.47 -4.37
C GLY A 252 -35.62 4.22 -5.28
N ALA A 253 -35.56 4.88 -6.44
CA ALA A 253 -34.56 4.60 -7.47
C ALA A 253 -33.10 4.80 -7.00
N MET A 254 -32.81 5.78 -6.15
CA MET A 254 -31.46 5.94 -5.58
C MET A 254 -31.03 4.72 -4.74
N GLU A 255 -31.94 4.13 -3.96
CA GLU A 255 -31.65 2.94 -3.15
C GLU A 255 -31.54 1.70 -4.03
N ARG A 256 -32.37 1.60 -5.07
CA ARG A 256 -32.28 0.53 -6.06
C ARG A 256 -30.92 0.54 -6.77
N GLY A 257 -30.45 1.70 -7.24
CA GLY A 257 -29.13 1.82 -7.86
C GLY A 257 -27.99 1.47 -6.90
N GLU A 258 -28.09 1.85 -5.62
CA GLU A 258 -27.13 1.40 -4.58
C GLU A 258 -27.10 -0.13 -4.48
N ARG A 259 -28.27 -0.80 -4.43
CA ARG A 259 -28.31 -2.27 -4.36
C ARG A 259 -27.74 -2.93 -5.62
N GLN A 260 -28.00 -2.37 -6.79
CA GLN A 260 -27.43 -2.85 -8.05
C GLN A 260 -25.90 -2.77 -8.05
N ALA A 261 -25.34 -1.63 -7.65
CA ALA A 261 -23.90 -1.47 -7.50
C ALA A 261 -23.29 -2.47 -6.51
N LEU A 262 -23.95 -2.67 -5.35
CA LEU A 262 -23.51 -3.64 -4.34
C LEU A 262 -23.59 -5.10 -4.83
N SER A 263 -24.51 -5.41 -5.75
CA SER A 263 -24.59 -6.71 -6.41
C SER A 263 -23.76 -6.80 -7.70
N ARG A 264 -22.86 -5.85 -7.95
CA ARG A 264 -21.98 -5.75 -9.15
C ARG A 264 -22.72 -5.51 -10.48
N ASP A 265 -24.00 -5.15 -10.44
CA ASP A 265 -24.78 -4.68 -11.59
C ASP A 265 -24.53 -3.18 -11.82
N TRP A 266 -23.31 -2.85 -12.23
CA TRP A 266 -22.89 -1.46 -12.42
C TRP A 266 -23.61 -0.79 -13.60
N GLU A 267 -23.87 -1.53 -14.68
CA GLU A 267 -24.62 -1.02 -15.83
C GLU A 267 -26.07 -0.68 -15.46
N GLY A 268 -26.74 -1.56 -14.72
CA GLY A 268 -28.07 -1.29 -14.20
C GLY A 268 -28.09 -0.15 -13.18
N ALA A 269 -27.07 -0.03 -12.33
CA ALA A 269 -26.93 1.08 -11.39
C ALA A 269 -26.76 2.42 -12.12
N ILE A 270 -25.88 2.49 -13.13
CA ILE A 270 -25.67 3.65 -13.99
C ILE A 270 -26.98 4.09 -14.64
N LYS A 271 -27.72 3.16 -15.23
CA LYS A 271 -29.01 3.45 -15.86
C LYS A 271 -30.01 4.03 -14.85
N THR A 272 -30.15 3.39 -13.69
CA THR A 272 -31.06 3.83 -12.63
C THR A 272 -30.70 5.22 -12.10
N TRP A 273 -29.43 5.51 -11.85
CA TRP A 273 -29.02 6.83 -11.36
C TRP A 273 -29.11 7.91 -12.44
N THR A 274 -28.82 7.58 -13.70
CA THR A 274 -29.03 8.49 -14.84
C THR A 274 -30.51 8.91 -14.93
N GLU A 275 -31.44 7.95 -14.83
CA GLU A 275 -32.88 8.23 -14.82
C GLU A 275 -33.29 9.16 -13.64
N VAL A 276 -32.69 8.96 -12.45
CA VAL A 276 -32.90 9.86 -11.31
C VAL A 276 -32.39 11.27 -11.59
N TYR A 277 -31.23 11.40 -12.23
CA TYR A 277 -30.67 12.68 -12.61
C TYR A 277 -31.60 13.43 -13.56
N GLU A 278 -32.12 12.75 -14.59
CA GLU A 278 -32.97 13.36 -15.62
C GLU A 278 -34.37 13.74 -15.11
N THR A 279 -34.94 12.95 -14.19
CA THR A 279 -36.34 13.12 -13.76
C THR A 279 -36.51 13.94 -12.48
N SER A 280 -35.47 14.09 -11.66
CA SER A 280 -35.60 14.77 -10.37
C SER A 280 -35.59 16.30 -10.51
N ALA A 281 -36.61 16.97 -9.97
CA ALA A 281 -36.62 18.43 -9.85
C ALA A 281 -35.64 18.97 -8.80
N LYS A 282 -35.10 18.12 -7.91
CA LYS A 282 -34.27 18.54 -6.76
C LYS A 282 -32.79 18.44 -7.11
N SER A 283 -32.08 19.57 -7.20
CA SER A 283 -30.65 19.59 -7.58
C SER A 283 -29.79 18.71 -6.66
N LYS A 284 -30.04 18.73 -5.34
CA LYS A 284 -29.34 17.84 -4.38
C LYS A 284 -29.53 16.34 -4.65
N ILE A 285 -30.63 15.93 -5.26
CA ILE A 285 -30.85 14.51 -5.65
C ILE A 285 -30.13 14.24 -6.96
N ARG A 286 -30.26 15.14 -7.95
CA ARG A 286 -29.52 15.06 -9.21
C ARG A 286 -28.01 14.99 -8.98
N ALA A 287 -27.45 15.84 -8.13
CA ALA A 287 -26.02 15.83 -7.80
C ALA A 287 -25.55 14.47 -7.27
N LYS A 288 -26.29 13.87 -6.34
CA LYS A 288 -25.97 12.54 -5.80
C LYS A 288 -26.06 11.44 -6.84
N ALA A 289 -27.08 11.51 -7.70
CA ALA A 289 -27.27 10.55 -8.78
C ALA A 289 -26.15 10.66 -9.82
N ALA A 290 -25.78 11.88 -10.22
CA ALA A 290 -24.64 12.13 -11.10
C ALA A 290 -23.31 11.66 -10.48
N PHE A 291 -23.10 11.91 -9.18
CA PHE A 291 -21.90 11.45 -8.47
C PHE A 291 -21.80 9.92 -8.45
N ASN A 292 -22.88 9.22 -8.12
CA ASN A 292 -22.88 7.75 -8.15
C ASN A 292 -22.74 7.21 -9.58
N THR A 293 -23.31 7.90 -10.57
CA THR A 293 -23.17 7.53 -12.00
C THR A 293 -21.71 7.64 -12.43
N ALA A 294 -21.00 8.69 -11.99
CA ALA A 294 -19.56 8.82 -12.23
C ALA A 294 -18.78 7.63 -11.65
N LEU A 295 -19.10 7.20 -10.42
CA LEU A 295 -18.51 6.00 -9.81
C LEU A 295 -18.79 4.73 -10.62
N GLY A 296 -20.01 4.57 -11.13
CA GLY A 296 -20.33 3.45 -12.02
C GLY A 296 -19.44 3.40 -13.27
N TYR A 297 -19.27 4.53 -13.95
CA TYR A 297 -18.39 4.62 -15.13
C TYR A 297 -16.91 4.42 -14.77
N GLU A 298 -16.47 4.92 -13.62
CA GLU A 298 -15.11 4.68 -13.11
C GLU A 298 -14.84 3.18 -12.96
N VAL A 299 -15.76 2.44 -12.35
CA VAL A 299 -15.65 0.99 -12.15
C VAL A 299 -15.68 0.21 -13.47
N GLN A 300 -16.42 0.71 -14.46
CA GLN A 300 -16.42 0.13 -15.81
C GLN A 300 -15.19 0.51 -16.65
N GLY A 301 -14.30 1.38 -16.14
CA GLY A 301 -13.09 1.82 -16.84
C GLY A 301 -13.30 2.97 -17.84
N ASP A 302 -14.51 3.51 -17.96
CA ASP A 302 -14.82 4.68 -18.80
C ASP A 302 -14.55 5.97 -18.01
N LEU A 303 -13.27 6.27 -17.81
CA LEU A 303 -12.83 7.43 -17.03
C LEU A 303 -13.28 8.76 -17.65
N ALA A 304 -13.43 8.82 -18.97
CA ALA A 304 -13.92 10.00 -19.67
C ALA A 304 -15.36 10.32 -19.27
N LYS A 305 -16.27 9.34 -19.35
CA LYS A 305 -17.65 9.53 -18.87
C LYS A 305 -17.72 9.75 -17.37
N ALA A 306 -16.90 9.05 -16.58
CA ALA A 306 -16.84 9.28 -15.15
C ALA A 306 -16.57 10.77 -14.83
N LYS A 307 -15.60 11.38 -15.53
CA LYS A 307 -15.26 12.80 -15.39
C LYS A 307 -16.44 13.72 -15.76
N GLU A 308 -17.10 13.47 -16.90
CA GLU A 308 -18.27 14.25 -17.30
C GLU A 308 -19.38 14.21 -16.25
N TRP A 309 -19.66 13.03 -15.69
CA TRP A 309 -20.72 12.85 -14.69
C TRP A 309 -20.40 13.47 -13.34
N VAL A 310 -19.15 13.42 -12.87
CA VAL A 310 -18.79 14.07 -11.60
C VAL A 310 -18.80 15.60 -11.74
N GLN A 311 -18.47 16.13 -12.92
CA GLN A 311 -18.60 17.57 -13.21
C GLN A 311 -20.07 18.00 -13.17
N LYS A 312 -20.99 17.22 -13.74
CA LYS A 312 -22.44 17.44 -13.58
C LYS A 312 -22.84 17.46 -12.10
N ALA A 313 -22.32 16.53 -11.30
CA ALA A 313 -22.61 16.48 -9.86
C ALA A 313 -22.16 17.76 -9.14
N TYR A 314 -20.96 18.26 -9.44
CA TYR A 314 -20.44 19.51 -8.89
C TYR A 314 -21.28 20.72 -9.31
N ILE A 315 -21.69 20.80 -10.58
CA ILE A 315 -22.53 21.90 -11.09
C ILE A 315 -23.91 21.92 -10.38
N GLU A 316 -24.48 20.75 -10.08
CA GLU A 316 -25.80 20.65 -9.45
C GLU A 316 -25.85 21.12 -7.99
N ASP A 317 -24.79 20.95 -7.20
CA ASP A 317 -24.83 21.28 -5.76
C ASP A 317 -23.58 21.92 -5.14
N GLY A 318 -22.51 22.12 -5.91
CA GLY A 318 -21.30 22.84 -5.51
C GLY A 318 -20.47 22.15 -4.43
N LYS A 319 -20.71 20.88 -4.10
CA LYS A 319 -20.00 20.23 -3.00
C LYS A 319 -18.55 19.88 -3.35
N ASP A 320 -17.66 20.18 -2.41
CA ASP A 320 -16.24 19.82 -2.47
C ASP A 320 -15.98 18.34 -2.69
N ALA A 321 -16.89 17.45 -2.26
CA ALA A 321 -16.76 16.01 -2.50
C ALA A 321 -16.69 15.69 -4.00
N ALA A 322 -17.53 16.33 -4.83
CA ALA A 322 -17.51 16.16 -6.28
C ALA A 322 -16.25 16.77 -6.91
N LEU A 323 -15.80 17.93 -6.40
CA LEU A 323 -14.57 18.56 -6.87
C LEU A 323 -13.33 17.69 -6.57
N ARG A 324 -13.21 17.17 -5.35
CA ARG A 324 -12.13 16.24 -4.98
C ARG A 324 -12.14 14.99 -5.85
N TYR A 325 -13.33 14.42 -6.08
CA TYR A 325 -13.45 13.23 -6.91
C TYR A 325 -13.12 13.51 -8.39
N SER A 326 -13.46 14.70 -8.91
CA SER A 326 -13.01 15.14 -10.23
C SER A 326 -11.49 15.18 -10.35
N ASN A 327 -10.78 15.69 -9.34
CA ASN A 327 -9.31 15.74 -9.35
C ASN A 327 -8.69 14.33 -9.37
N ILE A 328 -9.28 13.38 -8.61
CA ILE A 328 -8.87 11.97 -8.63
C ILE A 328 -9.04 11.39 -10.04
N LEU A 329 -10.20 11.60 -10.68
CA LEU A 329 -10.43 11.10 -12.03
C LEU A 329 -9.48 11.74 -13.06
N GLU A 330 -9.12 13.00 -12.91
CA GLU A 330 -8.13 13.66 -13.78
C GLU A 330 -6.74 13.07 -13.66
N GLU A 331 -6.31 12.74 -12.45
CA GLU A 331 -5.06 12.04 -12.21
C GLU A 331 -5.06 10.66 -12.87
N ARG A 332 -6.12 9.89 -12.65
CA ARG A 332 -6.28 8.58 -13.30
C ARG A 332 -6.29 8.65 -14.83
N ILE A 333 -6.90 9.67 -15.42
CA ILE A 333 -6.88 9.86 -16.88
C ILE A 333 -5.44 10.15 -17.38
N ARG A 334 -4.64 10.93 -16.62
CA ARG A 334 -3.24 11.17 -16.97
C ARG A 334 -2.42 9.88 -16.89
N GLU A 335 -2.63 9.07 -15.86
CA GLU A 335 -1.96 7.78 -15.68
C GLU A 335 -2.33 6.74 -16.76
N GLN A 336 -3.53 6.85 -17.35
CA GLN A 336 -4.01 5.88 -18.33
C GLN A 336 -3.12 5.78 -19.58
N ALA A 337 -2.42 6.85 -19.95
CA ALA A 337 -1.47 6.81 -21.07
C ALA A 337 -0.23 5.95 -20.74
N ALA A 338 0.34 6.11 -19.55
CA ALA A 338 1.46 5.30 -19.08
C ALA A 338 1.03 3.83 -18.93
N LEU A 339 -0.15 3.58 -18.35
CA LEU A 339 -0.72 2.24 -18.25
C LEU A 339 -0.83 1.55 -19.61
N LYS A 340 -1.37 2.23 -20.63
CA LYS A 340 -1.51 1.64 -21.97
C LYS A 340 -0.18 1.20 -22.58
N VAL A 341 0.91 1.93 -22.34
CA VAL A 341 2.26 1.54 -22.79
C VAL A 341 2.79 0.36 -21.98
N GLN A 342 2.50 0.34 -20.69
CA GLN A 342 3.00 -0.69 -19.79
C GLN A 342 2.23 -2.01 -19.91
N THR A 343 0.94 -1.97 -20.27
CA THR A 343 0.06 -3.14 -20.36
C THR A 343 -0.27 -3.56 -21.79
N SER A 344 0.19 -2.82 -22.81
CA SER A 344 0.08 -3.25 -24.20
C SER A 344 0.87 -4.55 -24.39
N GLU A 345 0.14 -5.61 -24.75
CA GLU A 345 0.69 -6.92 -25.08
C GLU A 345 1.66 -6.84 -26.27
#